data_AF-A0A095A8R2-F1
#
_entry.id   AF-A0A095A8R2-F1
#
_cell.length_a   1.000
_cell.length_b   1.000
_cell.length_c   1.000
_cell.angle_alpha   90.00
_cell.angle_beta   90.00
_cell.angle_gamma   90.00
#
_symmetry.space_group_name_H-M   'P 1'
#
loop_
_entity.id
_entity.type
_entity.pdbx_description
1 polymer ?
#
loop_
_entity_poly.entity_id
_entity_poly.type
_entity_poly.pdbx_seq_one_letter_code
_entity_poly.pdbx_strand_id
1 'polypeptide(L)'
;SQSKVLGEGIHWRGGYVAKSTGGGQKVNLLKEELTTGAYEPDQLILFVDSYDVVFMQSVDKLLEEYEKFKSKVIFSAEEFCWPQPSLQSLYPEVDSGEKRYLNSGGFIGPASNLIKIINHAPIKDDDDDQLYYTNIFLDSTLRTLYDIELDKTSRIFQNLNGAFSDVELHFNDETGYLFNKIFSTTPIIAHGNGPIKVEFNSLSNYLAYSWSPTKNCQHCNEDNIEFQDIS
;
A
#
# COMPACT_ATOMS: atom_id res chain seq x y z
N SER A 1 -5.17 -14.23 -9.38
CA SER A 1 -5.43 -13.63 -8.05
C SER A 1 -6.89 -13.21 -7.99
N GLN A 2 -7.55 -13.32 -6.84
CA GLN A 2 -8.89 -12.78 -6.62
C GLN A 2 -8.74 -11.55 -5.73
N SER A 3 -9.14 -10.37 -6.21
CA SER A 3 -9.26 -9.18 -5.38
C SER A 3 -10.56 -9.25 -4.59
N LYS A 4 -10.54 -8.77 -3.34
CA LYS A 4 -11.73 -8.65 -2.50
C LYS A 4 -11.79 -7.25 -1.91
N VAL A 5 -12.88 -6.55 -2.19
CA VAL A 5 -13.15 -5.21 -1.64
C VAL A 5 -13.87 -5.38 -0.31
N LEU A 6 -13.37 -4.73 0.73
CA LEU A 6 -13.97 -4.74 2.07
C LEU A 6 -14.68 -3.41 2.31
N GLY A 7 -15.88 -3.46 2.91
CA GLY A 7 -16.63 -2.26 3.26
C GLY A 7 -17.51 -1.68 2.14
N GLU A 8 -17.67 -2.36 1.00
CA GLU A 8 -18.59 -1.94 -0.04
C GLU A 8 -20.04 -1.84 0.51
N GLY A 9 -20.69 -0.71 0.27
CA GLY A 9 -22.04 -0.42 0.78
C GLY A 9 -22.11 -0.11 2.29
N ILE A 10 -20.99 -0.14 3.02
CA ILE A 10 -20.93 0.19 4.44
C ILE A 10 -20.60 1.67 4.64
N HIS A 11 -21.31 2.33 5.54
CA HIS A 11 -21.02 3.72 5.90
C HIS A 11 -19.62 3.85 6.53
N TRP A 12 -18.82 4.78 6.00
CA TRP A 12 -17.49 5.10 6.51
C TRP A 12 -17.58 5.80 7.88
N ARG A 13 -16.97 5.19 8.90
CA ARG A 13 -16.87 5.67 10.27
C ARG A 13 -15.42 5.95 10.70
N GLY A 14 -14.46 5.76 9.79
CA GLY A 14 -13.03 5.89 10.09
C GLY A 14 -12.50 7.32 10.21
N GLY A 15 -13.34 8.28 10.57
CA GLY A 15 -12.95 9.69 10.69
C GLY A 15 -12.64 10.35 9.34
N TYR A 16 -12.07 11.55 9.38
CA TYR A 16 -11.75 12.32 8.17
C TYR A 16 -10.26 12.18 7.81
N VAL A 17 -9.90 11.02 7.27
CA VAL A 17 -8.51 10.62 6.95
C VAL A 17 -7.76 11.59 6.00
N ALA A 18 -8.48 12.43 5.25
CA ALA A 18 -7.87 13.44 4.38
C ALA A 18 -7.37 14.70 5.12
N LYS A 19 -7.80 14.98 6.36
CA LYS A 19 -7.28 16.12 7.17
C LYS A 19 -6.78 15.72 8.56
N SER A 20 -7.03 14.50 9.02
CA SER A 20 -6.63 14.05 10.35
C SER A 20 -6.29 12.56 10.37
N THR A 21 -5.88 12.08 11.53
CA THR A 21 -5.78 10.64 11.85
C THR A 21 -7.13 9.94 11.69
N GLY A 22 -7.09 8.60 11.53
CA GLY A 22 -8.27 7.75 11.45
C GLY A 22 -8.00 6.45 10.68
N GLY A 23 -9.04 5.82 10.17
CA GLY A 23 -8.91 4.65 9.32
C GLY A 23 -8.95 3.30 10.05
N GLY A 24 -9.11 3.28 11.38
CA GLY A 24 -9.21 2.05 12.17
C GLY A 24 -10.34 1.11 11.73
N GLN A 25 -11.38 1.63 11.10
CA GLN A 25 -12.43 0.82 10.46
C GLN A 25 -11.86 -0.16 9.43
N LYS A 26 -10.80 0.21 8.69
CA LYS A 26 -10.12 -0.69 7.75
C LYS A 26 -9.55 -1.92 8.46
N VAL A 27 -8.92 -1.70 9.63
CA VAL A 27 -8.39 -2.78 10.47
C VAL A 27 -9.52 -3.69 10.97
N ASN A 28 -10.64 -3.11 11.39
CA ASN A 28 -11.82 -3.88 11.84
C ASN A 28 -12.45 -4.70 10.72
N LEU A 29 -12.58 -4.15 9.52
CA LEU A 29 -13.06 -4.89 8.34
C LEU A 29 -12.10 -6.02 7.97
N LEU A 30 -10.78 -5.78 8.02
CA LEU A 30 -9.78 -6.81 7.74
C LEU A 30 -9.78 -7.92 8.81
N LYS A 31 -9.99 -7.57 10.09
CA LYS A 31 -10.18 -8.53 11.19
C LYS A 31 -11.34 -9.47 10.91
N GLU A 32 -12.50 -8.91 10.58
CA GLU A 32 -13.70 -9.68 10.26
C GLU A 32 -13.44 -10.62 9.09
N GLU A 33 -12.87 -10.11 7.99
CA GLU A 33 -12.58 -10.90 6.80
C GLU A 33 -11.64 -12.06 7.10
N LEU A 34 -10.46 -11.80 7.67
CA LEU A 34 -9.44 -12.83 7.86
C LEU A 34 -9.78 -13.82 8.97
N THR A 35 -10.71 -13.47 9.87
CA THR A 35 -11.13 -14.35 10.97
C THR A 35 -12.34 -15.22 10.59
N THR A 36 -13.21 -14.73 9.70
CA THR A 36 -14.39 -15.48 9.23
C THR A 36 -14.15 -16.22 7.92
N GLY A 37 -13.20 -15.74 7.11
CA GLY A 37 -12.81 -16.35 5.85
C GLY A 37 -12.03 -17.65 6.02
N ALA A 38 -12.18 -18.55 5.04
CA ALA A 38 -11.39 -19.77 4.95
C ALA A 38 -10.11 -19.50 4.14
N TYR A 39 -9.06 -19.07 4.84
CA TYR A 39 -7.74 -18.84 4.26
C TYR A 39 -6.76 -19.92 4.73
N GLU A 40 -5.95 -20.45 3.81
CA GLU A 40 -4.87 -21.36 4.22
C GLU A 40 -3.82 -20.60 5.04
N PRO A 41 -3.21 -21.21 6.08
CA PRO A 41 -2.31 -20.50 6.99
C PRO A 41 -1.13 -19.78 6.33
N ASP A 42 -0.61 -20.35 5.24
CA ASP A 42 0.52 -19.86 4.44
C ASP A 42 0.09 -19.06 3.21
N GLN A 43 -1.21 -18.92 2.95
CA GLN A 43 -1.71 -18.11 1.85
C GLN A 43 -1.27 -16.66 2.04
N LEU A 44 -0.55 -16.14 1.04
CA LEU A 44 -0.13 -14.74 1.05
C LEU A 44 -1.33 -13.83 0.78
N ILE A 45 -1.49 -12.84 1.65
CA ILE A 45 -2.49 -11.80 1.56
C ILE A 45 -1.75 -10.47 1.43
N LEU A 46 -2.08 -9.74 0.37
CA LEU A 46 -1.67 -8.35 0.17
C LEU A 46 -2.86 -7.46 0.56
N PHE A 47 -2.65 -6.62 1.57
CA PHE A 47 -3.55 -5.52 1.87
C PHE A 47 -3.00 -4.24 1.25
N VAL A 48 -3.88 -3.46 0.62
CA VAL A 48 -3.59 -2.10 0.16
C VAL A 48 -4.81 -1.20 0.36
N ASP A 49 -4.56 0.09 0.51
CA ASP A 49 -5.59 1.10 0.26
C ASP A 49 -6.04 1.05 -1.22
N SER A 50 -7.20 1.63 -1.53
CA SER A 50 -7.82 1.48 -2.86
C SER A 50 -8.02 2.79 -3.62
N TYR A 51 -8.18 3.92 -2.93
CA TYR A 51 -8.55 5.18 -3.59
C TYR A 51 -7.38 5.88 -4.28
N ASP A 52 -6.15 5.60 -3.85
CA ASP A 52 -4.92 6.27 -4.25
C ASP A 52 -3.78 5.27 -4.44
N VAL A 53 -4.11 4.06 -4.89
CA VAL A 53 -3.16 2.98 -5.16
C VAL A 53 -3.29 2.47 -6.59
N VAL A 54 -2.15 2.27 -7.24
CA VAL A 54 -2.08 1.72 -8.60
C VAL A 54 -1.06 0.57 -8.65
N PHE A 55 -1.48 -0.57 -9.18
CA PHE A 55 -0.60 -1.70 -9.50
C PHE A 55 0.10 -1.45 -10.84
N MET A 56 1.43 -1.61 -10.87
CA MET A 56 2.26 -1.34 -12.04
C MET A 56 2.95 -2.59 -12.59
N GLN A 57 2.96 -3.68 -11.83
CA GLN A 57 3.66 -4.92 -12.18
C GLN A 57 2.77 -6.15 -11.93
N SER A 58 3.20 -7.30 -12.46
CA SER A 58 2.46 -8.56 -12.36
C SER A 58 2.54 -9.17 -10.95
N VAL A 59 1.62 -10.09 -10.66
CA VAL A 59 1.66 -10.90 -9.44
C VAL A 59 2.94 -11.75 -9.36
N ASP A 60 3.44 -12.26 -10.49
CA ASP A 60 4.70 -13.03 -10.50
C ASP A 60 5.87 -12.17 -10.04
N LYS A 61 5.92 -10.89 -10.46
CA LYS A 61 6.94 -9.94 -9.99
C LYS A 61 6.76 -9.58 -8.53
N LEU A 62 5.53 -9.44 -8.04
CA LEU A 62 5.27 -9.27 -6.61
C LEU A 62 5.84 -10.45 -5.79
N LEU A 63 5.59 -11.68 -6.22
CA LEU A 63 6.07 -12.87 -5.53
C LEU A 63 7.60 -12.96 -5.59
N GLU A 64 8.21 -12.69 -6.75
CA GLU A 64 9.67 -12.64 -6.91
C GLU A 64 10.31 -11.61 -5.96
N GLU A 65 9.70 -10.42 -5.84
CA GLU A 65 10.20 -9.38 -4.94
C GLU A 65 9.96 -9.70 -3.47
N TYR A 66 8.81 -10.29 -3.13
CA TYR A 66 8.49 -10.75 -1.78
C TYR A 66 9.45 -11.85 -1.29
N GLU A 67 9.77 -12.83 -2.14
CA GLU A 67 10.70 -13.93 -1.81
C GLU A 67 12.14 -13.46 -1.55
N LYS A 68 12.52 -12.28 -2.05
CA LYS A 68 13.84 -11.68 -1.76
C LYS A 68 13.91 -11.12 -0.34
N PHE A 69 12.77 -10.81 0.28
CA PHE A 69 12.74 -10.49 1.70
C PHE A 69 12.90 -11.76 2.52
N LYS A 70 13.59 -11.66 3.65
CA LYS A 70 13.82 -12.80 4.55
C LYS A 70 12.75 -12.91 5.64
N SER A 71 11.94 -11.87 5.78
CA SER A 71 10.89 -11.75 6.79
C SER A 71 9.52 -12.12 6.21
N LYS A 72 8.61 -12.63 7.04
CA LYS A 72 7.27 -13.07 6.62
C LYS A 72 6.29 -11.94 6.33
N VAL A 73 6.40 -10.81 7.02
CA VAL A 73 5.45 -9.71 6.86
C VAL A 73 6.19 -8.46 6.46
N ILE A 74 5.87 -7.94 5.27
CA ILE A 74 6.52 -6.77 4.72
C ILE A 74 5.50 -5.64 4.69
N PHE A 75 5.73 -4.61 5.51
CA PHE A 75 4.99 -3.35 5.43
C PHE A 75 5.69 -2.38 4.48
N SER A 76 4.90 -1.52 3.84
CA SER A 76 5.46 -0.40 3.09
C SER A 76 6.19 0.58 4.02
N ALA A 77 7.23 1.23 3.49
CA ALA A 77 8.01 2.22 4.21
C ALA A 77 7.84 3.64 3.62
N GLU A 78 7.98 4.67 4.45
CA GLU A 78 7.90 6.08 4.05
C GLU A 78 8.94 6.97 4.75
N GLU A 79 9.02 8.22 4.29
CA GLU A 79 9.96 9.24 4.78
C GLU A 79 9.58 9.84 6.14
N PHE A 80 8.30 9.79 6.49
CA PHE A 80 7.78 10.52 7.65
C PHE A 80 7.30 9.59 8.76
N CYS A 81 7.74 9.87 9.99
CA CYS A 81 7.16 9.24 11.17
C CYS A 81 5.83 9.93 11.52
N TRP A 82 4.75 9.36 11.03
CA TRP A 82 3.39 9.85 11.22
C TRP A 82 2.52 8.77 11.89
N PRO A 83 1.53 9.11 12.74
CA PRO A 83 1.12 10.47 13.14
C PRO A 83 1.89 11.05 14.34
N GLN A 84 2.78 10.28 14.97
CA GLN A 84 3.49 10.69 16.18
C GLN A 84 5.01 10.80 15.95
N PRO A 85 5.53 11.98 15.54
CA PRO A 85 6.96 12.18 15.27
C PRO A 85 7.87 11.91 16.47
N SER A 86 7.34 11.93 17.70
CA SER A 86 8.09 11.57 18.91
C SER A 86 8.54 10.10 18.94
N LEU A 87 7.96 9.23 18.11
CA LEU A 87 8.30 7.81 18.04
C LEU A 87 9.54 7.53 17.16
N GLN A 88 10.08 8.53 16.45
CA GLN A 88 11.21 8.37 15.53
C GLN A 88 12.41 7.64 16.17
N SER A 89 12.75 7.99 17.41
CA SER A 89 13.89 7.40 18.12
C SER A 89 13.71 5.92 18.51
N LEU A 90 12.49 5.40 18.43
CA LEU A 90 12.18 4.00 18.72
C LEU A 90 12.29 3.11 17.48
N TYR A 91 12.24 3.70 16.28
CA TYR A 91 12.46 2.94 15.05
C TYR A 91 13.90 2.41 15.00
N PRO A 92 14.15 1.19 14.49
CA PRO A 92 15.50 0.73 14.19
C PRO A 92 16.22 1.73 13.27
N GLU A 93 17.53 1.85 13.43
CA GLU A 93 18.36 2.54 12.44
C GLU A 93 18.33 1.78 11.11
N VAL A 94 18.46 2.53 10.02
CA VAL A 94 18.46 2.03 8.64
C VAL A 94 19.69 2.57 7.91
N ASP A 95 20.02 2.00 6.76
CA ASP A 95 21.16 2.50 5.99
C ASP A 95 20.88 3.90 5.44
N SER A 96 21.94 4.64 5.12
CA SER A 96 21.82 6.01 4.64
C SER A 96 20.94 6.09 3.38
N GLY A 97 19.86 6.86 3.46
CA GLY A 97 18.90 7.06 2.37
C GLY A 97 17.75 6.05 2.34
N GLU A 98 17.78 5.00 3.15
CA GLU A 98 16.65 4.07 3.29
C GLU A 98 15.45 4.71 4.00
N LYS A 99 14.25 4.32 3.57
CA LYS A 99 12.99 4.73 4.23
C LYS A 99 12.88 4.04 5.58
N ARG A 100 12.68 4.82 6.64
CA ARG A 100 12.78 4.33 8.02
C ARG A 100 11.43 3.98 8.65
N TYR A 101 10.35 4.62 8.22
CA TYR A 101 9.08 4.62 8.96
C TYR A 101 8.02 3.77 8.28
N LEU A 102 7.13 3.17 9.07
CA LEU A 102 6.07 2.30 8.60
C LEU A 102 4.94 3.13 7.97
N ASN A 103 4.39 2.67 6.85
CA ASN A 103 3.13 3.15 6.28
C ASN A 103 2.12 1.99 6.21
N SER A 104 0.89 2.21 6.70
CA SER A 104 -0.14 1.17 6.79
C SER A 104 -0.96 0.95 5.51
N GLY A 105 -0.78 1.80 4.49
CA GLY A 105 -1.53 1.72 3.23
C GLY A 105 -1.15 0.56 2.33
N GLY A 106 -0.11 -0.21 2.69
CA GLY A 106 0.28 -1.42 1.98
C GLY A 106 1.11 -2.37 2.84
N PHE A 107 0.72 -3.65 2.89
CA PHE A 107 1.51 -4.72 3.49
C PHE A 107 1.14 -6.09 2.94
N ILE A 108 2.10 -7.02 2.95
CA ILE A 108 1.95 -8.39 2.47
C ILE A 108 2.49 -9.39 3.48
N GLY A 109 1.80 -10.53 3.63
CA GLY A 109 2.32 -11.67 4.40
C GLY A 109 1.32 -12.82 4.49
N PRO A 110 1.71 -13.95 5.13
CA PRO A 110 0.84 -15.11 5.31
C PRO A 110 -0.39 -14.76 6.14
N ALA A 111 -1.55 -15.32 5.78
CA ALA A 111 -2.81 -15.11 6.49
C ALA A 111 -2.68 -15.37 8.00
N SER A 112 -1.99 -16.44 8.40
CA SER A 112 -1.79 -16.77 9.83
C SER A 112 -0.95 -15.74 10.59
N ASN A 113 -0.03 -15.03 9.93
CA ASN A 113 0.73 -13.93 10.52
C ASN A 113 -0.14 -12.68 10.63
N LEU A 114 -0.85 -12.32 9.55
CA LEU A 114 -1.70 -11.13 9.53
C LEU A 114 -2.84 -11.23 10.55
N ILE A 115 -3.48 -12.40 10.70
CA ILE A 115 -4.51 -12.65 11.72
C ILE A 115 -3.99 -12.35 13.13
N LYS A 116 -2.73 -12.69 13.43
CA LYS A 116 -2.13 -12.40 14.74
C LYS A 116 -1.87 -10.90 14.93
N ILE A 117 -1.38 -10.22 13.89
CA ILE A 117 -1.09 -8.77 13.94
C ILE A 117 -2.38 -7.98 14.11
N ILE A 118 -3.38 -8.24 13.28
CA ILE A 118 -4.64 -7.49 13.34
C ILE A 118 -5.37 -7.78 14.66
N ASN A 119 -5.32 -9.00 15.21
CA ASN A 119 -5.96 -9.30 16.50
C ASN A 119 -5.10 -8.96 17.74
N HIS A 120 -3.94 -8.32 17.58
CA HIS A 120 -3.06 -8.00 18.71
C HIS A 120 -3.72 -7.08 19.75
N ALA A 121 -4.44 -6.05 19.30
CA ALA A 121 -5.15 -5.12 20.16
C ALA A 121 -6.50 -4.68 19.56
N PRO A 122 -7.47 -4.27 20.38
CA PRO A 122 -8.68 -3.62 19.89
C PRO A 122 -8.35 -2.24 19.30
N ILE A 123 -9.18 -1.79 18.35
CA ILE A 123 -9.08 -0.48 17.70
C ILE A 123 -10.50 0.01 17.41
N LYS A 124 -10.79 1.29 17.68
CA LYS A 124 -12.08 1.89 17.28
C LYS A 124 -12.06 2.22 15.80
N ASP A 125 -13.24 2.39 15.21
CA ASP A 125 -13.34 2.73 13.79
C ASP A 125 -12.60 4.02 13.46
N ASP A 126 -12.69 5.03 14.32
CA ASP A 126 -12.09 6.37 14.17
C ASP A 126 -10.67 6.52 14.74
N ASP A 127 -10.11 5.47 15.34
CA ASP A 127 -8.69 5.45 15.73
C ASP A 127 -7.79 5.36 14.49
N ASP A 128 -6.50 5.66 14.67
CA ASP A 128 -5.51 5.71 13.59
C ASP A 128 -4.95 4.32 13.25
N ASP A 129 -5.14 3.86 12.02
CA ASP A 129 -4.62 2.57 11.55
C ASP A 129 -3.08 2.55 11.48
N GLN A 130 -2.46 3.65 11.03
CA GLN A 130 -1.00 3.75 10.95
C GLN A 130 -0.35 3.67 12.35
N LEU A 131 -0.90 4.36 13.34
CA LEU A 131 -0.42 4.31 14.72
C LEU A 131 -0.61 2.91 15.33
N TYR A 132 -1.71 2.22 15.01
CA TYR A 132 -1.96 0.84 15.44
C TYR A 132 -0.82 -0.10 15.00
N TYR A 133 -0.49 -0.12 13.71
CA TYR A 133 0.60 -0.96 13.20
C TYR A 133 1.98 -0.46 13.63
N THR A 134 2.18 0.85 13.75
CA THR A 134 3.43 1.45 14.25
C THR A 134 3.74 0.96 15.66
N ASN A 135 2.77 0.96 16.58
CA ASN A 135 3.00 0.50 17.95
C ASN A 135 3.41 -0.99 17.99
N ILE A 136 2.80 -1.84 17.15
CA ILE A 136 3.17 -3.26 17.03
C ILE A 136 4.60 -3.39 16.48
N PHE A 137 4.98 -2.62 15.46
CA PHE A 137 6.31 -2.66 14.87
C PHE A 137 7.41 -2.14 15.82
N LEU A 138 7.09 -1.15 16.65
CA LEU A 138 8.04 -0.55 17.58
C LEU A 138 8.34 -1.45 18.80
N ASP A 139 7.39 -2.29 19.20
CA ASP A 139 7.66 -3.34 20.16
C ASP A 139 8.57 -4.41 19.53
N SER A 140 9.83 -4.48 20.00
CA SER A 140 10.82 -5.41 19.45
C SER A 140 10.45 -6.88 19.63
N THR A 141 9.69 -7.22 20.67
CA THR A 141 9.21 -8.58 20.92
C THR A 141 8.16 -8.95 19.89
N LEU A 142 7.19 -8.06 19.66
CA LEU A 142 6.13 -8.29 18.67
C LEU A 142 6.66 -8.27 17.25
N ARG A 143 7.55 -7.32 16.91
CA ARG A 143 8.22 -7.27 15.61
C ARG A 143 8.94 -8.56 15.29
N THR A 144 9.66 -9.13 16.26
CA THR A 144 10.35 -10.42 16.10
C THR A 144 9.36 -11.59 16.03
N LEU A 145 8.34 -11.60 16.88
CA LEU A 145 7.33 -12.66 16.95
C LEU A 145 6.52 -12.79 15.65
N TYR A 146 6.13 -11.65 15.08
CA TYR A 146 5.34 -11.59 13.84
C TYR A 146 6.21 -11.52 12.59
N ASP A 147 7.53 -11.42 12.77
CA ASP A 147 8.53 -11.40 11.71
C ASP A 147 8.27 -10.29 10.69
N ILE A 148 8.21 -9.06 11.21
CA ILE A 148 7.85 -7.85 10.48
C ILE A 148 9.11 -7.11 10.01
N GLU A 149 9.15 -6.79 8.72
CA GLU A 149 10.14 -5.93 8.07
C GLU A 149 9.46 -4.81 7.28
N LEU A 150 10.20 -3.74 7.02
CA LEU A 150 9.75 -2.62 6.18
C LEU A 150 10.41 -2.73 4.80
N ASP A 151 9.67 -2.40 3.74
CA ASP A 151 10.20 -2.25 2.39
C ASP A 151 10.95 -0.92 2.23
N LYS A 152 12.13 -0.85 2.85
CA LYS A 152 12.94 0.38 3.02
C LYS A 152 13.45 0.98 1.70
N THR A 153 13.50 0.18 0.64
CA THR A 153 14.07 0.54 -0.68
C THR A 153 13.02 0.52 -1.80
N SER A 154 11.73 0.50 -1.42
CA SER A 154 10.60 0.56 -2.35
C SER A 154 10.64 -0.51 -3.45
N ARG A 155 10.93 -1.77 -3.09
CA ARG A 155 10.98 -2.90 -4.03
C ARG A 155 9.56 -3.36 -4.40
N ILE A 156 8.64 -3.34 -3.43
CA ILE A 156 7.22 -3.67 -3.61
C ILE A 156 6.38 -2.40 -3.61
N PHE A 157 6.58 -1.53 -2.62
CA PHE A 157 5.72 -0.38 -2.35
C PHE A 157 6.44 0.95 -2.54
N GLN A 158 5.89 1.81 -3.40
CA GLN A 158 6.32 3.19 -3.58
C GLN A 158 5.28 4.13 -2.98
N ASN A 159 5.49 4.51 -1.72
CA ASN A 159 4.81 5.66 -1.12
C ASN A 159 5.41 6.93 -1.73
N LEU A 160 4.58 7.83 -2.22
CA LEU A 160 5.01 9.00 -3.01
C LEU A 160 5.11 10.29 -2.19
N ASN A 161 4.46 10.38 -1.02
CA ASN A 161 4.63 11.53 -0.13
C ASN A 161 6.09 11.65 0.33
N GLY A 162 6.71 12.80 0.07
CA GLY A 162 8.13 13.03 0.38
C GLY A 162 9.12 12.33 -0.57
N ALA A 163 8.64 11.51 -1.51
CA ALA A 163 9.47 10.69 -2.40
C ALA A 163 9.11 10.86 -3.89
N PHE A 164 8.27 11.84 -4.23
CA PHE A 164 7.85 12.08 -5.61
C PHE A 164 9.03 12.42 -6.53
N SER A 165 10.04 13.11 -6.01
CA SER A 165 11.28 13.42 -6.75
C SER A 165 12.17 12.20 -6.99
N ASP A 166 11.95 11.10 -6.28
CA ASP A 166 12.77 9.89 -6.34
C ASP A 166 12.39 9.00 -7.53
N VAL A 167 11.22 9.24 -8.12
CA VAL A 167 10.68 8.41 -9.20
C VAL A 167 10.77 9.09 -10.56
N GLU A 168 10.88 8.25 -11.58
CA GLU A 168 10.76 8.63 -12.98
C GLU A 168 9.67 7.78 -13.63
N LEU A 169 8.89 8.38 -14.53
CA LEU A 169 7.93 7.65 -15.35
C LEU A 169 8.65 7.06 -16.55
N HIS A 170 8.70 5.74 -16.61
CA HIS A 170 9.25 4.96 -17.72
C HIS A 170 8.11 4.24 -18.44
N PHE A 171 8.39 3.70 -19.63
CA PHE A 171 7.39 3.02 -20.46
C PHE A 171 7.94 1.70 -21.00
N ASN A 172 7.08 0.71 -21.06
CA ASN A 172 7.23 -0.42 -21.97
C ASN A 172 6.20 -0.30 -23.11
N ASP A 173 6.10 -1.31 -23.98
CA ASP A 173 5.17 -1.30 -25.10
C ASP A 173 3.69 -1.32 -24.69
N GLU A 174 3.39 -1.61 -23.43
CA GLU A 174 2.04 -1.88 -22.92
C GLU A 174 1.54 -0.78 -21.97
N THR A 175 2.40 -0.23 -21.12
CA THR A 175 2.02 0.72 -20.06
C THR A 175 3.22 1.54 -19.58
N GLY A 176 2.93 2.67 -18.94
CA GLY A 176 3.89 3.33 -18.06
C GLY A 176 4.07 2.59 -16.74
N TYR A 177 5.25 2.77 -16.13
CA TYR A 177 5.60 2.29 -14.79
C TYR A 177 6.57 3.27 -14.12
N LEU A 178 6.65 3.25 -12.79
CA LEU A 178 7.59 4.10 -12.06
C LEU A 178 8.92 3.37 -11.85
N PHE A 179 10.03 4.09 -12.03
CA PHE A 179 11.38 3.67 -11.66
C PHE A 179 11.88 4.56 -10.51
N ASN A 180 12.23 3.97 -9.38
CA ASN A 180 12.84 4.69 -8.26
C ASN A 180 14.35 4.77 -8.49
N LYS A 181 14.86 5.98 -8.78
CA LYS A 181 16.27 6.20 -9.12
C LYS A 181 17.21 6.24 -7.93
N ILE A 182 16.69 6.40 -6.72
CA ILE A 182 17.50 6.39 -5.49
C ILE A 182 17.96 4.97 -5.19
N PHE A 183 17.07 3.99 -5.31
CA PHE A 183 17.37 2.58 -5.02
C PHE A 183 17.57 1.72 -6.28
N SER A 184 17.37 2.30 -7.47
CA SER A 184 17.37 1.59 -8.75
C SER A 184 16.36 0.42 -8.76
N THR A 185 15.16 0.66 -8.24
CA THR A 185 14.08 -0.33 -8.15
C THR A 185 12.93 0.01 -9.08
N THR A 186 12.16 -1.01 -9.48
CA THR A 186 10.90 -0.84 -10.22
C THR A 186 9.77 -1.36 -9.31
N PRO A 187 9.13 -0.49 -8.53
CA PRO A 187 8.13 -0.88 -7.55
C PRO A 187 6.94 -1.61 -8.19
N ILE A 188 6.30 -2.49 -7.42
CA ILE A 188 5.09 -3.19 -7.86
C ILE A 188 3.86 -2.29 -7.76
N ILE A 189 3.80 -1.47 -6.71
CA ILE A 189 2.62 -0.70 -6.30
C ILE A 189 3.04 0.75 -6.05
N ALA A 190 2.31 1.69 -6.65
CA ALA A 190 2.42 3.11 -6.33
C ALA A 190 1.28 3.52 -5.39
N HIS A 191 1.60 4.23 -4.33
CA HIS A 191 0.65 4.75 -3.36
C HIS A 191 0.80 6.27 -3.26
N GLY A 192 -0.22 6.98 -3.73
CA GLY A 192 -0.34 8.44 -3.70
C GLY A 192 -0.67 8.98 -2.31
N ASN A 193 -0.04 8.47 -1.25
CA ASN A 193 -0.37 8.77 0.15
C ASN A 193 -0.24 10.27 0.48
N GLY A 194 -1.00 10.77 1.45
CA GLY A 194 -0.86 12.16 1.90
C GLY A 194 -1.25 13.23 0.84
N PRO A 195 -0.65 14.43 0.88
CA PRO A 195 -1.13 15.63 0.17
C PRO A 195 -0.63 15.75 -1.28
N ILE A 196 -0.56 14.64 -2.02
CA ILE A 196 -0.03 14.59 -3.41
C ILE A 196 -1.06 14.07 -4.42
N LYS A 197 -2.36 14.17 -4.09
CA LYS A 197 -3.42 13.52 -4.87
C LYS A 197 -3.48 14.03 -6.30
N VAL A 198 -3.20 15.32 -6.53
CA VAL A 198 -3.24 15.92 -7.87
C VAL A 198 -2.09 15.41 -8.72
N GLU A 199 -0.89 15.37 -8.15
CA GLU A 199 0.31 14.85 -8.78
C GLU A 199 0.17 13.36 -9.07
N PHE A 200 -0.39 12.60 -8.14
CA PHE A 200 -0.68 11.18 -8.30
C PHE A 200 -1.69 10.92 -9.42
N ASN A 201 -2.78 11.70 -9.49
CA ASN A 201 -3.76 11.60 -10.58
C ASN A 201 -3.12 11.89 -11.95
N SER A 202 -2.17 12.83 -11.99
CA SER A 202 -1.44 13.09 -13.24
C SER A 202 -0.55 11.91 -13.65
N LEU A 203 0.08 11.22 -12.68
CA LEU A 203 0.88 10.02 -12.95
C LEU A 203 0.00 8.85 -13.38
N SER A 204 -1.14 8.63 -12.71
CA SER A 204 -2.00 7.47 -12.95
C SER A 204 -2.55 7.40 -14.38
N ASN A 205 -2.64 8.53 -15.08
CA ASN A 205 -3.00 8.58 -16.50
C ASN A 205 -2.08 7.75 -17.42
N TYR A 206 -0.88 7.41 -16.96
CA TYR A 206 0.11 6.63 -17.71
C TYR A 206 0.31 5.22 -17.16
N LEU A 207 -0.17 4.95 -15.95
CA LEU A 207 0.04 3.69 -15.26
C LEU A 207 -1.12 2.72 -15.50
N ALA A 208 -0.94 1.46 -15.09
CA ALA A 208 -1.96 0.41 -15.14
C ALA A 208 -2.67 0.29 -16.52
N TYR A 209 -1.87 0.26 -17.59
CA TYR A 209 -2.35 0.13 -18.98
C TYR A 209 -3.19 1.32 -19.46
N SER A 210 -3.17 2.46 -18.78
CA SER A 210 -3.92 3.65 -19.21
C SER A 210 -3.40 4.25 -20.51
N TRP A 211 -2.07 4.40 -20.62
CA TRP A 211 -1.44 5.00 -21.80
C TRP A 211 -0.02 4.46 -22.02
N SER A 212 0.38 4.27 -23.27
CA SER A 212 1.78 4.06 -23.67
C SER A 212 2.10 4.76 -25.00
N PRO A 213 3.38 5.06 -25.32
CA PRO A 213 3.76 5.68 -26.59
C PRO A 213 3.36 4.87 -27.82
N THR A 214 3.26 3.54 -27.67
CA THR A 214 2.94 2.59 -28.74
C THR A 214 1.44 2.37 -28.90
N LYS A 215 0.68 2.34 -27.80
CA LYS A 215 -0.77 2.06 -27.81
C LYS A 215 -1.66 3.28 -27.66
N ASN A 216 -1.08 4.45 -27.37
CA ASN A 216 -1.79 5.65 -26.94
C ASN A 216 -2.69 5.34 -25.74
N CYS A 217 -3.78 6.09 -25.58
CA CYS A 217 -4.73 5.89 -24.51
C CYS A 217 -5.58 4.64 -24.78
N GLN A 218 -5.61 3.72 -23.82
CA GLN A 218 -6.26 2.42 -23.98
C GLN A 218 -7.67 2.39 -23.37
N HIS A 219 -7.99 3.36 -22.49
CA HIS A 219 -9.31 3.49 -21.83
C HIS A 219 -10.10 4.74 -22.28
N CYS A 220 -9.64 5.48 -23.28
CA CYS A 220 -10.28 6.74 -23.71
C CYS A 220 -11.67 6.59 -24.34
N ASN A 221 -12.09 5.35 -24.64
CA ASN A 221 -13.41 5.05 -25.19
C ASN A 221 -14.31 4.36 -24.16
N GLU A 222 -13.86 4.17 -22.92
CA GLU A 222 -14.73 3.74 -21.84
C GLU A 222 -15.74 4.87 -21.55
N ASP A 223 -17.00 4.51 -21.35
CA ASP A 223 -18.10 5.44 -21.10
C ASP A 223 -18.46 6.41 -22.25
N ASN A 224 -18.15 6.05 -23.50
CA ASN A 224 -18.76 6.73 -24.64
C ASN A 224 -20.28 6.51 -24.61
N ILE A 225 -21.02 7.56 -24.26
CA ILE A 225 -22.48 7.58 -24.44
C ILE A 225 -22.73 7.84 -25.93
N GLU A 226 -23.23 6.83 -26.65
CA GLU A 226 -23.72 7.08 -28.00
C GLU A 226 -24.96 7.97 -27.91
N PHE A 227 -25.02 9.02 -28.72
CA PHE A 227 -26.16 9.96 -28.73
C PHE A 227 -27.52 9.28 -28.94
N GLN A 228 -27.55 8.04 -29.43
CA GLN A 228 -28.76 7.23 -29.61
C GLN A 228 -29.29 6.62 -28.30
N ASP A 229 -28.46 6.49 -27.27
CA ASP A 229 -28.86 5.92 -25.96
C ASP A 229 -29.50 6.97 -25.03
N ILE A 230 -29.56 8.23 -25.47
CA ILE A 230 -30.15 9.37 -24.75
C ILE A 230 -31.54 9.73 -25.30
N SER A 231 -32.11 8.93 -26.21
CA SER A 231 -33.45 9.18 -26.80
C SER A 231 -34.55 8.29 -26.21
#